data_AF-A0A3C0ZMI2-F1
#
_entry.id   AF-A0A3C0ZMI2-F1
#
_cell.length_a   1.000
_cell.length_b   1.000
_cell.length_c   1.000
_cell.angle_alpha   90.00
_cell.angle_beta   90.00
_cell.angle_gamma   90.00
#
_symmetry.space_group_name_H-M   'P 1'
#
loop_
_entity.id
_entity.type
_entity.pdbx_description
1 polymer ?
#
loop_
_entity_poly.entity_id
_entity_poly.type
_entity_poly.pdbx_seq_one_letter_code
_entity_poly.pdbx_strand_id
1 'polypeptide(L)'
;MVIGKHYTNMSAPNLPFSYIHESDGGSRIIPGMNLASVGTVRDGEKWPKRDNRKAPNKRDLIVFDVFSPYTVEKMRRGRDELLALSESVPKEKSSVNYGGLQLSRLLLKKGAKYYALAISRYLNDKLTERLREALRRERNWKSAVASLRPSLMLTDSTEWTDIGGLLAPRELLAGLEQRVAGGSITSYDALLAEFKNFYDGYREYEWKYIYDVVAKEYGFQLDELSQEQAVMAIDEWEKAATSLHGMILEDSKKEFGAFARISYGLDQPSENVQRDFEAVRGTIETNSVVQKLAAEADSIQLRTRQFKELLSTIQ
;
A
#
# COMPACT_ATOMS: atom_id res chain seq x y z
N MET A 1 -0.48 13.04 -4.48
CA MET A 1 -0.96 14.44 -4.42
C MET A 1 -0.24 15.25 -5.50
N VAL A 2 -0.94 16.11 -6.23
CA VAL A 2 -0.38 16.98 -7.29
C VAL A 2 -0.86 18.41 -7.03
N ILE A 3 0.05 19.36 -6.87
CA ILE A 3 -0.27 20.75 -6.49
C ILE A 3 0.49 21.74 -7.36
N GLY A 4 -0.21 22.77 -7.85
CA GLY A 4 0.37 23.83 -8.67
C GLY A 4 0.07 23.70 -10.16
N LYS A 5 0.65 24.59 -10.97
CA LYS A 5 0.41 24.67 -12.42
C LYS A 5 1.54 24.00 -13.19
N HIS A 6 1.29 22.83 -13.74
CA HIS A 6 2.29 22.06 -14.47
C HIS A 6 2.15 22.29 -15.98
N TYR A 7 3.21 22.80 -16.61
CA TYR A 7 3.21 23.15 -18.05
C TYR A 7 3.90 22.11 -18.94
N THR A 8 4.30 20.98 -18.37
CA THR A 8 5.04 19.92 -19.07
C THR A 8 4.39 18.56 -18.83
N ASN A 9 4.61 17.64 -19.78
CA ASN A 9 4.19 16.26 -19.62
C ASN A 9 5.03 15.59 -18.53
N MET A 10 4.36 14.88 -17.63
CA MET A 10 4.97 14.19 -16.49
C MET A 10 4.57 12.71 -16.52
N SER A 11 5.53 11.83 -16.30
CA SER A 11 5.31 10.39 -16.23
C SER A 11 6.10 9.79 -15.07
N ALA A 12 5.38 9.21 -14.11
CA ALA A 12 6.00 8.51 -12.98
C ALA A 12 5.18 7.27 -12.56
N PRO A 13 4.99 6.31 -13.47
CA PRO A 13 4.09 5.17 -13.23
C PRO A 13 4.53 4.29 -12.04
N ASN A 14 5.84 4.23 -11.78
CA ASN A 14 6.45 3.43 -10.72
C ASN A 14 6.71 4.20 -9.42
N LEU A 15 6.30 5.47 -9.33
CA LEU A 15 6.44 6.25 -8.09
C LEU A 15 5.08 6.58 -7.46
N PRO A 16 4.27 5.57 -7.06
CA PRO A 16 2.99 5.80 -6.40
C PRO A 16 3.20 6.49 -5.05
N PHE A 17 2.13 7.07 -4.48
CA PHE A 17 2.17 7.81 -3.22
C PHE A 17 3.11 9.02 -3.20
N SER A 18 3.62 9.45 -4.36
CA SER A 18 4.48 10.62 -4.45
C SER A 18 3.72 11.92 -4.26
N TYR A 19 4.45 12.94 -3.79
CA TYR A 19 3.97 14.31 -3.81
C TYR A 19 4.62 15.05 -4.98
N ILE A 20 3.79 15.54 -5.90
CA ILE A 20 4.21 16.36 -7.03
C ILE A 20 3.78 17.79 -6.75
N HIS A 21 4.71 18.73 -6.89
CA HIS A 21 4.42 20.15 -6.72
C HIS A 21 5.17 20.99 -7.75
N GLU A 22 4.58 22.11 -8.14
CA GLU A 22 5.26 23.12 -8.93
C GLU A 22 6.15 24.00 -8.04
N SER A 23 7.37 24.29 -8.52
CA SER A 23 8.30 25.22 -7.90
C SER A 23 9.23 25.79 -8.97
N ASP A 24 9.33 27.11 -9.02
CA ASP A 24 10.18 27.88 -9.94
C ASP A 24 9.90 27.58 -11.43
N GLY A 25 8.63 27.36 -11.79
CA GLY A 25 8.18 26.98 -13.14
C GLY A 25 8.42 25.51 -13.48
N GLY A 26 8.99 24.72 -12.57
CA GLY A 26 9.31 23.31 -12.75
C GLY A 26 8.43 22.38 -11.93
N SER A 27 8.13 21.21 -12.47
CA SER A 27 7.44 20.14 -11.73
C SER A 27 8.44 19.32 -10.92
N ARG A 28 8.26 19.26 -9.60
CA ARG A 28 9.13 18.50 -8.68
C ARG A 28 8.39 17.33 -8.08
N ILE A 29 9.12 16.25 -7.76
CA ILE A 29 8.56 15.03 -7.16
C ILE A 29 9.30 14.64 -5.87
N ILE A 30 8.52 14.24 -4.87
CA ILE A 30 8.99 13.64 -3.61
C ILE A 30 8.43 12.22 -3.53
N PRO A 31 9.25 11.18 -3.77
CA PRO A 31 8.77 9.80 -3.84
C PRO A 31 8.26 9.26 -2.51
N GLY A 32 7.14 8.53 -2.55
CA GLY A 32 6.59 7.81 -1.40
C GLY A 32 6.11 8.66 -0.23
N MET A 33 6.10 10.00 -0.34
CA MET A 33 5.78 10.90 0.77
C MET A 33 4.42 10.62 1.42
N ASN A 34 3.41 10.26 0.63
CA ASN A 34 2.07 10.03 1.14
C ASN A 34 1.92 8.68 1.88
N LEU A 35 2.90 7.77 1.80
CA LEU A 35 2.91 6.54 2.62
C LEU A 35 2.94 6.83 4.12
N ALA A 36 3.52 7.98 4.48
CA ALA A 36 3.65 8.48 5.84
C ALA A 36 2.57 9.53 6.20
N SER A 37 1.53 9.70 5.38
CA SER A 37 0.54 10.77 5.59
C SER A 37 -0.71 10.27 6.29
N VAL A 38 -1.19 11.04 7.28
CA VAL A 38 -2.48 10.77 7.94
C VAL A 38 -3.65 10.86 6.95
N GLY A 39 -3.51 11.69 5.92
CA GLY A 39 -4.48 11.82 4.84
C GLY A 39 -4.70 10.52 4.07
N THR A 40 -3.63 9.78 3.76
CA THR A 40 -3.74 8.50 3.03
C THR A 40 -4.43 7.43 3.86
N VAL A 41 -4.12 7.34 5.16
CA VAL A 41 -4.81 6.42 6.09
C VAL A 41 -6.31 6.74 6.14
N ARG A 42 -6.63 8.02 6.30
CA ARG A 42 -8.01 8.50 6.34
C ARG A 42 -8.76 8.20 5.06
N ASP A 43 -8.16 8.44 3.90
CA ASP A 43 -8.78 8.15 2.61
C ASP A 43 -9.00 6.64 2.42
N GLY A 44 -8.01 5.80 2.76
CA GLY A 44 -8.15 4.35 2.74
C GLY A 44 -9.33 3.82 3.57
N GLU A 45 -9.56 4.39 4.76
CA GLU A 45 -10.73 4.04 5.57
C GLU A 45 -12.05 4.63 5.04
N LYS A 46 -11.98 5.84 4.49
CA LYS A 46 -13.14 6.66 4.15
C LYS A 46 -13.84 6.15 2.89
N TRP A 47 -13.10 5.72 1.87
CA TRP A 47 -13.69 5.31 0.60
C TRP A 47 -14.60 4.08 0.72
N PRO A 48 -14.20 2.97 1.38
CA PRO A 48 -15.10 1.84 1.62
C PRO A 48 -16.37 2.23 2.39
N LYS A 49 -16.21 3.02 3.46
CA LYS A 49 -17.33 3.47 4.31
C LYS A 49 -18.30 4.40 3.57
N ARG A 50 -17.84 5.06 2.51
CA ARG A 50 -18.66 5.93 1.66
C ARG A 50 -19.28 5.20 0.48
N ASP A 51 -18.98 3.93 0.26
CA ASP A 51 -19.67 3.12 -0.75
C ASP A 51 -21.13 2.86 -0.34
N ASN A 52 -22.01 3.78 -0.75
CA ASN A 52 -23.45 3.72 -0.52
C ASN A 52 -24.21 3.18 -1.75
N ARG A 53 -23.56 2.45 -2.66
CA ARG A 53 -24.22 1.86 -3.83
C ARG A 53 -25.26 0.83 -3.37
N LYS A 54 -26.53 1.13 -3.61
CA LYS A 54 -27.70 0.29 -3.22
C LYS A 54 -28.16 -0.66 -4.33
N ALA A 55 -27.57 -0.58 -5.52
CA ALA A 55 -27.94 -1.45 -6.62
C ALA A 55 -27.71 -2.92 -6.23
N PRO A 56 -28.67 -3.83 -6.47
CA PRO A 56 -28.51 -5.24 -6.13
C PRO A 56 -27.33 -5.87 -6.89
N ASN A 57 -27.09 -5.39 -8.11
CA ASN A 57 -25.94 -5.77 -8.93
C ASN A 57 -24.97 -4.59 -9.02
N LYS A 58 -23.88 -4.64 -8.24
CA LYS A 58 -22.79 -3.66 -8.32
C LYS A 58 -21.92 -3.99 -9.55
N ARG A 59 -22.00 -3.14 -10.58
CA ARG A 59 -21.23 -3.32 -11.83
C ARG A 59 -19.80 -2.81 -11.74
N ASP A 60 -19.54 -1.79 -10.93
CA ASP A 60 -18.16 -1.35 -10.65
C ASP A 60 -17.58 -2.26 -9.57
N LEU A 61 -16.56 -3.02 -9.95
CA LEU A 61 -15.94 -4.05 -9.14
C LEU A 61 -14.67 -3.47 -8.51
N ILE A 62 -14.84 -2.73 -7.41
CA ILE A 62 -13.79 -1.90 -6.82
C ILE A 62 -13.05 -2.66 -5.72
N VAL A 63 -11.74 -2.83 -5.88
CA VAL A 63 -10.82 -3.24 -4.81
C VAL A 63 -10.38 -1.98 -4.06
N PHE A 64 -10.82 -1.83 -2.82
CA PHE A 64 -10.55 -0.64 -2.02
C PHE A 64 -9.20 -0.67 -1.27
N ASP A 65 -8.48 -1.79 -1.31
CA ASP A 65 -7.22 -1.95 -0.60
C ASP A 65 -6.19 -0.90 -1.07
N VAL A 66 -5.64 -0.11 -0.14
CA VAL A 66 -4.62 0.91 -0.45
C VAL A 66 -3.33 0.26 -0.95
N PHE A 67 -2.93 -0.82 -0.26
CA PHE A 67 -1.84 -1.69 -0.70
C PHE A 67 -2.44 -2.93 -1.36
N SER A 68 -2.06 -3.13 -2.61
CA SER A 68 -2.46 -4.25 -3.44
C SER A 68 -1.26 -4.67 -4.28
N PRO A 69 -1.29 -5.82 -4.95
CA PRO A 69 -0.21 -6.22 -5.85
C PRO A 69 0.10 -5.15 -6.90
N TYR A 70 -0.94 -4.47 -7.41
CA TYR A 70 -0.80 -3.37 -8.36
C TYR A 70 0.00 -2.17 -7.82
N THR A 71 -0.27 -1.73 -6.59
CA THR A 71 0.45 -0.58 -6.02
C THR A 71 1.82 -0.99 -5.49
N VAL A 72 1.94 -2.20 -4.93
CA VAL A 72 3.18 -2.70 -4.33
C VAL A 72 4.21 -3.07 -5.37
N GLU A 73 3.81 -3.67 -6.50
CA GLU A 73 4.75 -3.93 -7.60
C GLU A 73 5.32 -2.63 -8.16
N LYS A 74 4.47 -1.59 -8.32
CA LYS A 74 4.95 -0.25 -8.70
C LYS A 74 5.94 0.30 -7.68
N MET A 75 5.68 0.13 -6.38
CA MET A 75 6.63 0.52 -5.34
C MET A 75 7.94 -0.26 -5.42
N ARG A 76 7.92 -1.56 -5.74
CA ARG A 76 9.14 -2.37 -5.94
C ARG A 76 9.97 -1.83 -7.10
N ARG A 77 9.35 -1.66 -8.27
CA ARG A 77 10.01 -1.09 -9.45
C ARG A 77 10.57 0.30 -9.16
N GLY A 78 9.77 1.15 -8.51
CA GLY A 78 10.18 2.48 -8.09
C GLY A 78 11.34 2.48 -7.10
N ARG A 79 11.34 1.57 -6.11
CA ARG A 79 12.47 1.41 -5.19
C ARG A 79 13.74 1.08 -5.96
N ASP A 80 13.67 0.10 -6.85
CA ASP A 80 14.85 -0.39 -7.58
C ASP A 80 15.37 0.69 -8.55
N GLU A 81 14.48 1.41 -9.24
CA GLU A 81 14.81 2.58 -10.07
C GLU A 81 15.46 3.71 -9.25
N LEU A 82 14.92 4.03 -8.07
CA LEU A 82 15.48 5.07 -7.19
C LEU A 82 16.87 4.69 -6.67
N LEU A 83 17.09 3.40 -6.36
CA LEU A 83 18.40 2.90 -5.94
C LEU A 83 19.41 2.98 -7.09
N ALA A 84 19.05 2.51 -8.29
CA ALA A 84 19.88 2.60 -9.48
C ALA A 84 20.23 4.05 -9.84
N LEU A 85 19.29 4.98 -9.73
CA LEU A 85 19.54 6.42 -9.88
C LEU A 85 20.48 6.94 -8.78
N SER A 86 20.32 6.49 -7.53
CA SER A 86 21.18 6.94 -6.43
C SER A 86 22.64 6.55 -6.60
N GLU A 87 22.89 5.44 -7.31
CA GLU A 87 24.22 4.91 -7.61
C GLU A 87 24.83 5.56 -8.85
N SER A 88 24.04 5.76 -9.90
CA SER A 88 24.51 6.28 -11.20
C SER A 88 24.66 7.81 -11.25
N VAL A 89 23.95 8.56 -10.40
CA VAL A 89 23.94 10.03 -10.46
C VAL A 89 25.16 10.64 -9.73
N PRO A 90 26.00 11.43 -10.44
CA PRO A 90 27.17 12.10 -9.83
C PRO A 90 26.81 12.93 -8.61
N LYS A 91 27.73 13.04 -7.65
CA LYS A 91 27.48 13.72 -6.36
C LYS A 91 27.26 15.22 -6.52
N GLU A 92 27.76 15.79 -7.60
CA GLU A 92 27.71 17.22 -7.94
C GLU A 92 26.32 17.62 -8.44
N LYS A 93 25.50 16.67 -8.91
CA LYS A 93 24.13 16.94 -9.35
C LYS A 93 23.19 17.10 -8.15
N SER A 94 22.48 18.22 -8.12
CA SER A 94 21.45 18.49 -7.10
C SER A 94 20.13 17.76 -7.37
N SER A 95 19.82 17.48 -8.64
CA SER A 95 18.59 16.81 -9.07
C SER A 95 18.80 15.92 -10.30
N VAL A 96 17.81 15.07 -10.55
CA VAL A 96 17.66 14.25 -11.74
C VAL A 96 16.31 14.50 -12.39
N ASN A 97 16.27 14.42 -13.72
CA ASN A 97 15.03 14.39 -14.46
C ASN A 97 14.50 12.95 -14.48
N TYR A 98 13.27 12.76 -14.02
CA TYR A 98 12.56 11.49 -14.00
C TYR A 98 11.22 11.68 -14.72
N GLY A 99 11.13 11.27 -15.98
CA GLY A 99 9.90 11.36 -16.78
C GLY A 99 9.27 12.76 -16.83
N GLY A 100 10.09 13.81 -16.91
CA GLY A 100 9.61 15.21 -16.94
C GLY A 100 9.48 15.85 -15.55
N LEU A 101 9.82 15.13 -14.47
CA LEU A 101 9.81 15.64 -13.10
C LEU A 101 11.24 15.85 -12.59
N GLN A 102 11.46 16.92 -11.84
CA GLN A 102 12.70 17.14 -11.11
C GLN A 102 12.66 16.41 -9.77
N LEU A 103 13.57 15.46 -9.59
CA LEU A 103 13.74 14.69 -8.37
C LEU A 103 15.06 15.07 -7.70
N SER A 104 15.01 15.59 -6.48
CA SER A 104 16.24 15.90 -5.72
C SER A 104 17.06 14.64 -5.48
N ARG A 105 18.37 14.72 -5.72
CA ARG A 105 19.30 13.61 -5.49
C ARG A 105 19.26 13.14 -4.03
N LEU A 106 19.06 14.06 -3.09
CA LEU A 106 18.96 13.75 -1.65
C LEU A 106 17.73 12.92 -1.28
N LEU A 107 16.72 12.90 -2.15
CA LEU A 107 15.48 12.16 -1.91
C LEU A 107 15.48 10.76 -2.53
N LEU A 108 16.46 10.39 -3.37
CA LEU A 108 16.51 9.08 -4.03
C LEU A 108 16.51 7.93 -3.01
N LYS A 109 17.50 7.91 -2.12
CA LYS A 109 17.60 6.88 -1.06
C LYS A 109 16.46 6.95 -0.06
N LYS A 110 15.95 8.16 0.23
CA LYS A 110 14.83 8.35 1.15
C LYS A 110 13.54 7.77 0.58
N GLY A 111 13.25 8.04 -0.69
CA GLY A 111 12.11 7.48 -1.42
C GLY A 111 12.18 5.96 -1.52
N ALA A 112 13.35 5.42 -1.88
CA ALA A 112 13.58 3.97 -1.90
C ALA A 112 13.33 3.33 -0.53
N LYS A 113 13.79 3.96 0.56
CA LYS A 113 13.52 3.51 1.93
C LYS A 113 12.03 3.50 2.27
N TYR A 114 11.27 4.53 1.85
CA TYR A 114 9.82 4.56 2.07
C TYR A 114 9.10 3.43 1.35
N TYR A 115 9.46 3.16 0.09
CA TYR A 115 8.92 2.01 -0.63
C TYR A 115 9.32 0.69 0.01
N ALA A 116 10.58 0.52 0.45
CA ALA A 116 11.02 -0.69 1.13
C ALA A 116 10.19 -0.99 2.40
N LEU A 117 9.86 0.03 3.20
CA LEU A 117 9.00 -0.14 4.37
C LEU A 117 7.58 -0.58 3.98
N ALA A 118 6.97 0.05 2.97
CA ALA A 118 5.62 -0.31 2.53
C ALA A 118 5.55 -1.70 1.90
N ILE A 119 6.57 -2.08 1.12
CA ILE A 119 6.71 -3.41 0.52
C ILE A 119 6.82 -4.46 1.63
N SER A 120 7.75 -4.27 2.58
CA SER A 120 7.95 -5.21 3.71
C SER A 120 6.69 -5.31 4.58
N ARG A 121 6.03 -4.18 4.89
CA ARG A 121 4.75 -4.18 5.61
C ARG A 121 3.72 -5.02 4.87
N TYR A 122 3.52 -4.83 3.56
CA TYR A 122 2.48 -5.54 2.82
C TYR A 122 2.77 -7.03 2.65
N LEU A 123 3.98 -7.39 2.18
CA LEU A 123 4.32 -8.78 1.87
C LEU A 123 4.29 -9.66 3.13
N ASN A 124 4.90 -9.19 4.22
CA ASN A 124 4.97 -9.96 5.45
C ASN A 124 3.63 -10.01 6.20
N ASP A 125 2.79 -8.97 6.08
CA ASP A 125 1.41 -9.00 6.61
C ASP A 125 0.63 -10.16 5.97
N LYS A 126 0.61 -10.22 4.63
CA LYS A 126 -0.10 -11.27 3.88
C LYS A 126 0.48 -12.65 4.13
N LEU A 127 1.81 -12.79 4.15
CA LEU A 127 2.48 -14.05 4.44
C LEU A 127 2.14 -14.56 5.84
N THR A 128 2.31 -13.72 6.87
CA THR A 128 2.08 -14.13 8.26
C THR A 128 0.61 -14.39 8.54
N GLU A 129 -0.31 -13.65 7.92
CA GLU A 129 -1.75 -13.93 8.03
C GLU A 129 -2.13 -15.29 7.44
N ARG A 130 -1.70 -15.58 6.20
CA ARG A 130 -1.99 -16.87 5.54
C ARG A 130 -1.36 -18.04 6.28
N LEU A 131 -0.11 -17.88 6.73
CA LEU A 131 0.59 -18.89 7.52
C LEU A 131 -0.09 -19.12 8.88
N ARG A 132 -0.52 -18.07 9.57
CA ARG A 132 -1.28 -18.19 10.82
C ARG A 132 -2.56 -18.99 10.65
N GLU A 133 -3.31 -18.75 9.57
CA GLU A 133 -4.52 -19.51 9.24
C GLU A 133 -4.20 -20.98 8.96
N ALA A 134 -3.16 -21.23 8.16
CA ALA A 134 -2.69 -22.58 7.88
C ALA A 134 -2.27 -23.33 9.16
N LEU A 135 -1.48 -22.70 10.04
CA LEU A 135 -1.05 -23.30 11.30
C LEU A 135 -2.23 -23.63 12.23
N ARG A 136 -3.24 -22.77 12.30
CA ARG A 136 -4.45 -23.03 13.10
C ARG A 136 -5.26 -24.22 12.56
N ARG A 137 -5.31 -24.38 11.24
CA ARG A 137 -6.04 -25.46 10.57
C ARG A 137 -5.29 -26.79 10.68
N GLU A 138 -4.02 -26.81 10.31
CA GLU A 138 -3.23 -28.03 10.18
C GLU A 138 -2.59 -28.48 11.50
N ARG A 139 -2.31 -27.55 12.43
CA ARG A 139 -1.63 -27.79 13.71
C ARG A 139 -0.27 -28.49 13.60
N ASN A 140 0.36 -28.43 12.43
CA ASN A 140 1.66 -29.00 12.13
C ASN A 140 2.40 -28.09 11.15
N TRP A 141 3.70 -27.88 11.35
CA TRP A 141 4.50 -26.97 10.52
C TRP A 141 4.51 -27.40 9.04
N LYS A 142 4.88 -28.66 8.77
CA LYS A 142 5.07 -29.16 7.41
C LYS A 142 3.78 -29.11 6.60
N SER A 143 2.66 -29.52 7.20
CA SER A 143 1.34 -29.45 6.55
C SER A 143 0.91 -28.00 6.31
N ALA A 144 1.15 -27.10 7.26
CA ALA A 144 0.81 -25.68 7.10
C ALA A 144 1.59 -25.05 5.93
N VAL A 145 2.91 -25.26 5.88
CA VAL A 145 3.77 -24.79 4.78
C VAL A 145 3.34 -25.39 3.44
N ALA A 146 3.09 -26.70 3.37
CA ALA A 146 2.61 -27.33 2.14
C ALA A 146 1.30 -26.73 1.62
N SER A 147 0.41 -26.29 2.53
CA SER A 147 -0.87 -25.65 2.19
C SER A 147 -0.75 -24.21 1.69
N LEU A 148 0.44 -23.59 1.79
CA LEU A 148 0.70 -22.25 1.26
C LEU A 148 0.80 -22.24 -0.26
N ARG A 149 1.00 -23.39 -0.90
CA ARG A 149 1.14 -23.46 -2.35
C ARG A 149 -0.13 -22.95 -3.05
N PRO A 150 -0.05 -21.95 -3.93
CA PRO A 150 -1.22 -21.46 -4.65
C PRO A 150 -1.78 -22.56 -5.56
N SER A 151 -3.12 -22.66 -5.60
CA SER A 151 -3.82 -23.57 -6.51
C SER A 151 -3.83 -23.06 -7.96
N LEU A 152 -3.71 -21.74 -8.11
CA LEU A 152 -3.71 -21.05 -9.38
C LEU A 152 -2.32 -21.01 -10.03
N MET A 153 -2.29 -21.23 -11.33
CA MET A 153 -1.14 -20.96 -12.17
C MET A 153 -1.32 -19.63 -12.91
N LEU A 154 -0.34 -18.74 -12.72
CA LEU A 154 -0.13 -17.54 -13.53
C LEU A 154 1.30 -17.59 -14.04
N THR A 155 1.50 -17.26 -15.30
CA THR A 155 2.82 -17.19 -15.93
C THR A 155 3.61 -16.02 -15.39
N ASP A 156 2.96 -14.86 -15.25
CA ASP A 156 3.53 -13.68 -14.61
C ASP A 156 2.55 -13.10 -13.59
N SER A 157 2.87 -13.26 -12.31
CA SER A 157 2.08 -12.72 -11.22
C SER A 157 2.38 -11.25 -10.91
N THR A 158 3.40 -10.64 -11.52
CA THR A 158 3.86 -9.29 -11.20
C THR A 158 3.25 -8.21 -12.11
N GLU A 159 2.72 -8.57 -13.29
CA GLU A 159 2.03 -7.61 -14.14
C GLU A 159 0.55 -7.49 -13.76
N TRP A 160 0.15 -6.29 -13.32
CA TRP A 160 -1.22 -6.00 -12.86
C TRP A 160 -1.83 -4.84 -13.62
N THR A 161 -3.14 -4.92 -13.80
CA THR A 161 -3.96 -3.88 -14.42
C THR A 161 -5.06 -3.40 -13.50
N ASP A 162 -5.42 -2.13 -13.64
CA ASP A 162 -6.54 -1.48 -12.98
C ASP A 162 -7.58 -1.08 -14.02
N ILE A 163 -8.76 -1.70 -13.95
CA ILE A 163 -9.90 -1.45 -14.82
C ILE A 163 -10.98 -0.76 -13.99
N GLY A 164 -10.81 0.53 -13.72
CA GLY A 164 -11.80 1.32 -12.98
C GLY A 164 -12.01 0.85 -11.54
N GLY A 165 -10.95 0.39 -10.87
CA GLY A 165 -10.96 -0.17 -9.53
C GLY A 165 -10.92 -1.70 -9.48
N LEU A 166 -11.19 -2.39 -10.61
CA LEU A 166 -10.99 -3.83 -10.71
C LEU A 166 -9.52 -4.12 -10.93
N LEU A 167 -8.88 -4.69 -9.91
CA LEU A 167 -7.48 -5.11 -9.98
C LEU A 167 -7.39 -6.57 -10.38
N ALA A 168 -6.65 -6.85 -11.45
CA ALA A 168 -6.42 -8.22 -11.91
C ALA A 168 -5.03 -8.35 -12.58
N PRO A 169 -4.43 -9.55 -12.58
CA PRO A 169 -3.25 -9.85 -13.38
C PRO A 169 -3.48 -9.53 -14.86
N ARG A 170 -2.48 -8.91 -15.51
CA ARG A 170 -2.55 -8.54 -16.94
C ARG A 170 -2.80 -9.75 -17.83
N GLU A 171 -2.28 -10.92 -17.45
CA GLU A 171 -2.48 -12.19 -18.17
C GLU A 171 -3.97 -12.55 -18.31
N LEU A 172 -4.77 -12.38 -17.24
CA LEU A 172 -6.21 -12.67 -17.28
C LEU A 172 -6.95 -11.72 -18.22
N LEU A 173 -6.60 -10.43 -18.17
CA LEU A 173 -7.19 -9.42 -19.04
C LEU A 173 -6.80 -9.67 -20.51
N ALA A 174 -5.55 -10.02 -20.79
CA ALA A 174 -5.11 -10.37 -22.14
C ALA A 174 -5.88 -11.59 -22.69
N GLY A 175 -6.10 -12.62 -21.86
CA GLY A 175 -6.93 -13.76 -22.24
C GLY A 175 -8.39 -13.37 -22.54
N LEU A 176 -8.96 -12.44 -21.78
CA LEU A 176 -10.30 -11.90 -22.05
C LEU A 176 -10.33 -11.08 -23.34
N GLU A 177 -9.35 -10.21 -23.58
CA GLU A 177 -9.21 -9.41 -24.81
C GLU A 177 -9.20 -10.32 -26.06
N GLN A 178 -8.45 -11.43 -26.01
CA GLN A 178 -8.42 -12.41 -27.11
C GLN A 178 -9.77 -13.10 -27.32
N ARG A 179 -10.47 -13.49 -26.24
CA ARG A 179 -11.81 -14.10 -26.35
C ARG A 179 -12.87 -13.12 -26.88
N VAL A 180 -12.75 -11.83 -26.54
CA VAL A 180 -13.61 -10.77 -27.10
C VAL A 180 -13.30 -10.58 -28.59
N ALA A 181 -12.03 -10.40 -28.96
CA ALA A 181 -11.62 -10.21 -30.34
C ALA A 181 -11.95 -11.42 -31.24
N GLY A 182 -11.86 -12.64 -30.69
CA GLY A 182 -12.24 -13.88 -31.36
C GLY A 182 -13.74 -14.16 -31.38
N GLY A 183 -14.58 -13.28 -30.85
CA GLY A 183 -16.04 -13.43 -30.87
C GLY A 183 -16.60 -14.50 -29.94
N SER A 184 -15.82 -15.00 -28.97
CA SER A 184 -16.30 -15.95 -27.95
C SER A 184 -17.11 -15.26 -26.85
N ILE A 185 -16.81 -13.99 -26.56
CA ILE A 185 -17.62 -13.13 -25.70
C ILE A 185 -18.52 -12.27 -26.59
N THR A 186 -19.79 -12.64 -26.71
CA THR A 186 -20.72 -12.04 -27.67
C THR A 186 -21.74 -11.09 -27.04
N SER A 187 -21.75 -10.97 -25.71
CA SER A 187 -22.72 -10.15 -25.01
C SER A 187 -22.08 -9.36 -23.85
N TYR A 188 -22.75 -8.27 -23.51
CA TYR A 188 -22.38 -7.45 -22.36
C TYR A 188 -22.44 -8.24 -21.04
N ASP A 189 -23.45 -9.09 -20.86
CA ASP A 189 -23.60 -9.89 -19.64
C ASP A 189 -22.49 -10.95 -19.51
N ALA A 190 -22.05 -11.54 -20.62
CA ALA A 190 -20.90 -12.45 -20.62
C ALA A 190 -19.61 -11.72 -20.22
N LEU A 191 -19.39 -10.51 -20.73
CA LEU A 191 -18.24 -9.68 -20.35
C LEU A 191 -18.28 -9.31 -18.85
N LEU A 192 -19.45 -8.92 -18.34
CA LEU A 192 -19.62 -8.61 -16.92
C LEU A 192 -19.37 -9.84 -16.02
N ALA A 193 -19.81 -11.03 -16.45
CA ALA A 193 -19.55 -12.26 -15.71
C ALA A 193 -18.05 -12.55 -15.59
N GLU A 194 -17.27 -12.31 -16.65
CA GLU A 194 -15.82 -12.45 -16.63
C GLU A 194 -15.15 -11.44 -15.69
N PHE A 195 -15.55 -10.17 -15.71
CA PHE A 195 -15.07 -9.20 -14.74
C PHE A 195 -15.44 -9.59 -13.30
N LYS A 196 -16.64 -10.13 -13.09
CA LYS A 196 -17.05 -10.64 -11.78
C LYS A 196 -16.17 -11.83 -11.34
N ASN A 197 -15.84 -12.75 -12.24
CA ASN A 197 -14.91 -13.84 -11.95
C ASN A 197 -13.51 -13.32 -11.58
N PHE A 198 -13.04 -12.24 -12.22
CA PHE A 198 -11.78 -11.61 -11.82
C PHE A 198 -11.87 -11.01 -10.42
N TYR A 199 -12.96 -10.30 -10.12
CA TYR A 199 -13.17 -9.70 -8.81
C TYR A 199 -13.29 -10.74 -7.69
N ASP A 200 -14.08 -11.79 -7.90
CA ASP A 200 -14.27 -12.87 -6.92
C ASP A 200 -12.97 -13.66 -6.71
N GLY A 201 -12.14 -13.81 -7.76
CA GLY A 201 -10.84 -14.49 -7.71
C GLY A 201 -9.69 -13.65 -7.13
N TYR A 202 -9.90 -12.36 -6.85
CA TYR A 202 -8.83 -11.42 -6.45
C TYR A 202 -7.92 -11.94 -5.34
N ARG A 203 -8.48 -12.58 -4.31
CA ARG A 203 -7.69 -13.09 -3.17
C ARG A 203 -6.70 -14.19 -3.56
N GLU A 204 -7.06 -15.05 -4.50
CA GLU A 204 -6.14 -16.10 -4.98
C GLU A 204 -5.08 -15.52 -5.93
N TYR A 205 -5.42 -14.49 -6.72
CA TYR A 205 -4.46 -13.73 -7.53
C TYR A 205 -3.46 -12.98 -6.65
N GLU A 206 -3.95 -12.31 -5.61
CA GLU A 206 -3.14 -11.65 -4.60
C GLU A 206 -2.19 -12.65 -3.95
N TRP A 207 -2.69 -13.81 -3.52
CA TRP A 207 -1.85 -14.82 -2.91
C TRP A 207 -0.77 -15.36 -3.85
N LYS A 208 -1.10 -15.63 -5.13
CA LYS A 208 -0.09 -16.04 -6.12
C LYS A 208 1.03 -15.00 -6.28
N TYR A 209 0.67 -13.71 -6.31
CA TYR A 209 1.66 -12.63 -6.30
C TYR A 209 2.53 -12.65 -5.05
N ILE A 210 1.93 -12.70 -3.85
CA ILE A 210 2.69 -12.75 -2.59
C ILE A 210 3.67 -13.93 -2.60
N TYR A 211 3.20 -15.10 -3.03
CA TYR A 211 3.99 -16.31 -3.05
C TYR A 211 5.26 -16.16 -3.90
N ASP A 212 5.14 -15.64 -5.12
CA ASP A 212 6.29 -15.45 -6.01
C ASP A 212 7.20 -14.29 -5.56
N VAL A 213 6.60 -13.22 -5.06
CA VAL A 213 7.31 -11.96 -4.77
C VAL A 213 8.08 -12.04 -3.46
N VAL A 214 7.57 -12.75 -2.46
CA VAL A 214 8.34 -13.08 -1.24
C VAL A 214 9.60 -13.85 -1.62
N ALA A 215 9.50 -14.83 -2.51
CA ALA A 215 10.68 -15.59 -2.94
C ALA A 215 11.73 -14.70 -3.64
N LYS A 216 11.29 -13.72 -4.43
CA LYS A 216 12.18 -12.74 -5.07
C LYS A 216 12.79 -11.76 -4.08
N GLU A 217 12.07 -11.31 -3.05
CA GLU A 217 12.60 -10.37 -2.05
C GLU A 217 13.58 -11.01 -1.08
N TYR A 218 13.25 -12.21 -0.62
CA TYR A 218 13.92 -12.81 0.52
C TYR A 218 14.88 -13.94 0.11
N GLY A 219 14.83 -14.38 -1.14
CA GLY A 219 15.74 -15.39 -1.68
C GLY A 219 15.46 -16.81 -1.19
N PHE A 220 14.29 -17.09 -0.61
CA PHE A 220 13.87 -18.44 -0.22
C PHE A 220 12.51 -18.80 -0.83
N GLN A 221 12.30 -20.08 -1.13
CA GLN A 221 11.01 -20.56 -1.62
C GLN A 221 10.07 -20.81 -0.43
N LEU A 222 8.80 -20.44 -0.58
CA LEU A 222 7.81 -20.68 0.48
C LEU A 222 7.51 -22.15 0.72
N ASP A 223 7.76 -23.02 -0.25
CA ASP A 223 7.64 -24.48 -0.09
C ASP A 223 8.63 -25.04 0.95
N GLU A 224 9.71 -24.31 1.22
CA GLU A 224 10.79 -24.67 2.15
C GLU A 224 10.89 -23.68 3.31
N LEU A 225 9.82 -22.92 3.58
CA LEU A 225 9.80 -21.92 4.64
C LEU A 225 10.15 -22.55 5.99
N SER A 226 11.17 -22.01 6.65
CA SER A 226 11.58 -22.40 8.00
C SER A 226 10.85 -21.57 9.07
N GLN A 227 10.81 -22.08 10.31
CA GLN A 227 10.23 -21.33 11.43
C GLN A 227 11.01 -20.04 11.69
N GLU A 228 12.33 -20.07 11.55
CA GLU A 228 13.21 -18.90 11.71
C GLU A 228 12.89 -17.84 10.65
N GLN A 229 12.65 -18.24 9.40
CA GLN A 229 12.23 -17.33 8.33
C GLN A 229 10.84 -16.74 8.60
N ALA A 230 9.91 -17.51 9.16
CA ALA A 230 8.61 -16.98 9.56
C ALA A 230 8.70 -16.00 10.74
N VAL A 231 9.60 -16.25 11.71
CA VAL A 231 9.93 -15.30 12.78
C VAL A 231 10.54 -14.02 12.18
N MET A 232 11.46 -14.15 11.23
CA MET A 232 12.04 -13.00 10.53
C MET A 232 10.97 -12.18 9.80
N ALA A 233 10.04 -12.85 9.10
CA ALA A 233 8.96 -12.17 8.39
C ALA A 233 8.06 -11.35 9.32
N ILE A 234 7.64 -11.91 10.47
CA ILE A 234 6.81 -11.15 11.44
C ILE A 234 7.59 -10.00 12.10
N ASP A 235 8.90 -10.17 12.34
CA ASP A 235 9.74 -9.12 12.91
C ASP A 235 9.99 -7.97 11.93
N GLU A 236 10.19 -8.29 10.66
CA GLU A 236 10.27 -7.29 9.60
C GLU A 236 8.94 -6.56 9.40
N TRP A 237 7.83 -7.29 9.42
CA TRP A 237 6.50 -6.70 9.41
C TRP A 237 6.32 -5.71 10.55
N GLU A 238 6.63 -6.11 11.78
CA GLU A 238 6.50 -5.26 12.97
C GLU A 238 7.33 -3.99 12.86
N LYS A 239 8.60 -4.14 12.43
CA LYS A 239 9.51 -3.02 12.25
C LYS A 239 8.99 -2.06 11.18
N ALA A 240 8.51 -2.57 10.06
CA ALA A 240 7.97 -1.78 8.96
C ALA A 240 6.67 -1.07 9.37
N ALA A 241 5.76 -1.79 10.01
CA ALA A 241 4.48 -1.28 10.52
C ALA A 241 4.71 -0.19 11.55
N THR A 242 5.53 -0.43 12.57
CA THR A 242 5.88 0.55 13.61
C THR A 242 6.56 1.79 13.02
N SER A 243 7.46 1.61 12.05
CA SER A 243 8.13 2.74 11.39
C SER A 243 7.17 3.62 10.60
N LEU A 244 6.29 3.01 9.80
CA LEU A 244 5.26 3.73 9.04
C LEU A 244 4.27 4.41 9.98
N HIS A 245 3.83 3.70 11.01
CA HIS A 245 2.94 4.20 12.03
C HIS A 245 3.51 5.43 12.74
N GLY A 246 4.77 5.38 13.20
CA GLY A 246 5.43 6.52 13.81
C GLY A 246 5.52 7.73 12.87
N MET A 247 5.79 7.52 11.58
CA MET A 247 5.80 8.61 10.60
C MET A 247 4.42 9.23 10.38
N ILE A 248 3.36 8.41 10.37
CA ILE A 248 1.97 8.88 10.26
C ILE A 248 1.57 9.69 11.50
N LEU A 249 1.99 9.24 12.69
CA LEU A 249 1.73 9.96 13.93
C LEU A 249 2.41 11.34 13.93
N GLU A 250 3.68 11.42 13.52
CA GLU A 250 4.38 12.69 13.37
C GLU A 250 3.71 13.61 12.34
N ASP A 251 3.19 13.07 11.24
CA ASP A 251 2.44 13.85 10.27
C ASP A 251 1.11 14.37 10.83
N SER A 252 0.38 13.54 11.59
CA SER A 252 -0.89 13.94 12.21
C SER A 252 -0.72 15.09 13.21
N LYS A 253 0.42 15.17 13.92
CA LYS A 253 0.70 16.26 14.86
C LYS A 253 0.70 17.63 14.19
N LYS A 254 1.02 17.70 12.88
CA LYS A 254 0.96 18.95 12.12
C LYS A 254 -0.46 19.49 11.98
N GLU A 255 -1.48 18.62 11.99
CA GLU A 255 -2.89 19.03 11.96
C GLU A 255 -3.34 19.73 13.26
N PHE A 256 -2.53 19.66 14.33
CA PHE A 256 -2.79 20.30 15.62
C PHE A 256 -1.81 21.42 15.96
N GLY A 257 -0.87 21.71 15.06
CA GLY A 257 0.13 22.76 15.22
C GLY A 257 -0.45 24.17 15.09
N ALA A 258 0.34 25.18 15.44
CA ALA A 258 -0.08 26.59 15.43
C ALA A 258 -0.64 27.05 14.06
N PHE A 259 -0.08 26.55 12.95
CA PHE A 259 -0.55 26.88 11.61
C PHE A 259 -1.96 26.35 11.31
N ALA A 260 -2.35 25.22 11.92
CA ALA A 260 -3.68 24.65 11.76
C ALA A 260 -4.76 25.48 12.48
N ARG A 261 -4.36 26.44 13.34
CA ARG A 261 -5.27 27.30 14.13
C ARG A 261 -5.56 28.66 13.47
N ILE A 262 -4.88 29.00 12.37
CA ILE A 262 -4.90 30.33 11.74
C ILE A 262 -6.30 30.76 11.25
N SER A 263 -7.24 29.82 11.08
CA SER A 263 -8.62 30.11 10.63
C SER A 263 -9.70 29.84 11.70
N TYR A 264 -9.29 29.69 12.97
CA TYR A 264 -10.21 29.44 14.08
C TYR A 264 -10.33 30.68 14.97
N GLY A 265 -11.46 30.82 15.65
CA GLY A 265 -11.78 31.98 16.48
C GLY A 265 -12.04 33.25 15.67
N LEU A 266 -12.57 33.11 14.43
CA LEU A 266 -13.08 34.24 13.66
C LEU A 266 -14.05 35.06 14.54
N ASP A 267 -13.77 36.36 14.66
CA ASP A 267 -14.51 37.32 15.48
C ASP A 267 -14.45 37.09 17.01
N GLN A 268 -13.53 36.25 17.50
CA GLN A 268 -13.33 36.04 18.95
C GLN A 268 -11.99 36.60 19.44
N PRO A 269 -11.87 36.95 20.74
CA PRO A 269 -10.58 37.24 21.36
C PRO A 269 -9.60 36.08 21.15
N SER A 270 -8.30 36.39 21.03
CA SER A 270 -7.23 35.40 20.79
C SER A 270 -7.25 34.21 21.76
N GLU A 271 -7.75 34.43 22.98
CA GLU A 271 -7.90 33.43 24.04
C GLU A 271 -8.94 32.32 23.71
N ASN A 272 -9.88 32.58 22.79
CA ASN A 272 -10.91 31.63 22.40
C ASN A 272 -10.62 30.88 21.09
N VAL A 273 -9.55 31.23 20.36
CA VAL A 273 -9.10 30.51 19.16
C VAL A 273 -8.86 29.03 19.47
N GLN A 274 -8.29 28.74 20.66
CA GLN A 274 -8.03 27.38 21.10
C GLN A 274 -9.33 26.60 21.36
N ARG A 275 -10.32 27.24 21.99
CA ARG A 275 -11.62 26.61 22.29
C ARG A 275 -12.41 26.31 21.02
N ASP A 276 -12.42 27.23 20.07
CA ASP A 276 -13.05 27.03 18.77
C ASP A 276 -12.35 25.92 17.96
N PHE A 277 -11.02 25.92 17.96
CA PHE A 277 -10.23 24.84 17.36
C PHE A 277 -10.57 23.48 17.98
N GLU A 278 -10.57 23.37 19.31
CA GLU A 278 -10.88 22.13 20.04
C GLU A 278 -12.34 21.69 19.84
N ALA A 279 -13.30 22.61 19.74
CA ALA A 279 -14.69 22.28 19.49
C ALA A 279 -14.91 21.61 18.12
N VAL A 280 -14.13 22.01 17.10
CA VAL A 280 -14.24 21.49 15.74
C VAL A 280 -13.31 20.30 15.48
N ARG A 281 -12.06 20.36 15.94
CA ARG A 281 -11.02 19.36 15.66
C ARG A 281 -10.83 18.34 16.78
N GLY A 282 -11.35 18.62 17.97
CA GLY A 282 -10.98 17.92 19.19
C GLY A 282 -9.58 18.32 19.68
N THR A 283 -9.19 17.74 20.81
CA THR A 283 -7.82 17.73 21.30
C THR A 283 -7.04 16.57 20.68
N ILE A 284 -5.71 16.54 20.84
CA ILE A 284 -4.89 15.41 20.39
C ILE A 284 -5.38 14.10 21.03
N GLU A 285 -5.81 14.14 22.30
CA GLU A 285 -6.25 12.97 23.07
C GLU A 285 -7.68 12.51 22.70
N THR A 286 -8.53 13.42 22.25
CA THR A 286 -9.93 13.14 21.91
C THR A 286 -10.17 12.92 20.41
N ASN A 287 -9.18 13.24 19.57
CA ASN A 287 -9.31 13.05 18.14
C ASN A 287 -9.33 11.55 17.77
N SER A 288 -10.41 11.13 17.11
CA SER A 288 -10.62 9.73 16.70
C SER A 288 -9.50 9.12 15.85
N VAL A 289 -8.73 9.94 15.13
CA VAL A 289 -7.58 9.47 14.34
C VAL A 289 -6.40 9.15 15.25
N VAL A 290 -6.11 10.01 16.24
CA VAL A 290 -5.00 9.77 17.19
C VAL A 290 -5.29 8.57 18.09
N GLN A 291 -6.53 8.40 18.55
CA GLN A 291 -6.92 7.23 19.34
C GLN A 291 -6.79 5.92 18.55
N LYS A 292 -7.18 5.92 17.27
CA LYS A 292 -6.98 4.76 16.39
C LYS A 292 -5.51 4.48 16.16
N LEU A 293 -4.69 5.53 16.02
CA LEU A 293 -3.26 5.36 15.87
C LEU A 293 -2.67 4.67 17.11
N ALA A 294 -3.01 5.12 18.32
CA ALA A 294 -2.59 4.43 19.54
C ALA A 294 -3.02 2.95 19.57
N ALA A 295 -4.27 2.66 19.21
CA ALA A 295 -4.77 1.29 19.13
C ALA A 295 -4.07 0.43 18.05
N GLU A 296 -3.66 1.02 16.92
CA GLU A 296 -2.89 0.33 15.89
C GLU A 296 -1.50 -0.07 16.41
N ALA A 297 -0.84 0.79 17.17
CA ALA A 297 0.46 0.48 17.78
C ALA A 297 0.39 -0.73 18.73
N ASP A 298 -0.62 -0.76 19.60
CA ASP A 298 -0.87 -1.90 20.51
C ASP A 298 -1.21 -3.18 19.72
N SER A 299 -1.99 -3.03 18.64
CA SER A 299 -2.36 -4.15 17.77
C SER A 299 -1.15 -4.76 17.08
N ILE A 300 -0.19 -3.94 16.63
CA ILE A 300 1.05 -4.41 15.99
C ILE A 300 1.81 -5.33 16.96
N GLN A 301 2.06 -4.87 18.18
CA GLN A 301 2.76 -5.64 19.22
C GLN A 301 2.03 -6.94 19.59
N LEU A 302 0.71 -6.86 19.74
CA LEU A 302 -0.11 -8.02 20.08
C LEU A 302 -0.07 -9.07 18.98
N ARG A 303 -0.18 -8.67 17.71
CA ARG A 303 -0.15 -9.58 16.57
C ARG A 303 1.19 -10.31 16.46
N THR A 304 2.32 -9.62 16.63
CA THR A 304 3.63 -10.27 16.63
C THR A 304 3.74 -11.30 17.74
N ARG A 305 3.36 -10.93 18.97
CA ARG A 305 3.41 -11.82 20.13
C ARG A 305 2.57 -13.08 19.91
N GLN A 306 1.31 -12.90 19.51
CA GLN A 306 0.40 -14.02 19.24
C GLN A 306 0.92 -14.94 18.13
N PHE A 307 1.56 -14.39 17.11
CA PHE A 307 2.14 -15.20 16.05
C PHE A 307 3.34 -16.03 16.55
N LYS A 308 4.24 -15.41 17.33
CA LYS A 308 5.38 -16.12 17.93
C LYS A 308 4.95 -17.18 18.95
N GLU A 309 3.94 -16.90 19.75
CA GLU A 309 3.31 -17.87 20.66
C GLU A 309 2.68 -19.03 19.88
N LEU A 310 2.00 -18.75 18.76
CA LEU A 310 1.47 -19.81 17.92
C LEU A 310 2.60 -20.70 17.39
N LEU A 311 3.69 -20.12 16.90
CA LEU A 311 4.85 -20.89 16.41
C LEU A 311 5.43 -21.80 17.50
N SER A 312 5.55 -21.33 18.75
CA SER A 312 6.10 -22.15 19.83
C SER A 312 5.21 -23.32 20.26
N THR A 313 3.92 -23.29 19.92
CA THR A 313 2.97 -24.38 20.19
C THR A 313 2.92 -25.44 19.09
N ILE A 314 3.55 -25.20 17.94
CA ILE A 314 3.49 -26.09 16.78
C ILE A 314 4.71 -27.01 16.79
N GLN A 315 4.45 -28.32 16.64
CA GLN A 315 5.46 -29.34 16.37
C GLN A 315 5.88 -29.35 14.90
#